data_AF-A0A372DXH4-F1
#
_entry.id   AF-A0A372DXH4-F1
#
_cell.length_a   1.000
_cell.length_b   1.000
_cell.length_c   1.000
_cell.angle_alpha   90.00
_cell.angle_beta   90.00
_cell.angle_gamma   90.00
#
_symmetry.space_group_name_H-M   'P 1'
#
loop_
_entity.id
_entity.type
_entity.pdbx_description
1 polymer ?
#
loop_
_entity_poly.entity_id
_entity_poly.type
_entity_poly.pdbx_seq_one_letter_code
_entity_poly.pdbx_strand_id
1 'polypeptide(L)'
;MAFTFKQLKGTDYLKDAYPKINELGSNSASLSQDVENIQRMFQNIQTFSITDSRGRTPEGSQINQDYVSSYVDVYGSLVYPPDNVNSTGWIYAKITASNEGMLVFLPDNSEKIFTKVKHNGSWSAWSSYSSDREINKFIPGDILKNGDFDYKWGIGSGTLEDEVANVNFGLSLFYATQNMRNSKFPEPVMGTIQKSVEGSGFKAIIKATGVSGKEYIINIRNGYSKPVSQTITTTELWKGSQDLATKSTVRLKDTVNNYDYIEYYVTFSLGGAYTFKVSPQVSTVYFRDLNLVNNDSSAGFDLFEGAVTVDSSGLSITPYMSKKVTGNAVQSDQTGNITLQAVTGIKQI
;
A
#
# COMPACT_ATOMS: atom_id res chain seq x y z
N MET A 1 -99.45 27.88 -3.24
CA MET A 1 -99.48 26.43 -2.96
C MET A 1 -98.34 26.12 -2.00
N ALA A 2 -98.68 25.59 -0.83
CA ALA A 2 -97.73 25.28 0.23
C ALA A 2 -97.03 23.95 -0.06
N PHE A 3 -95.71 23.89 0.12
CA PHE A 3 -94.96 22.64 0.15
C PHE A 3 -95.10 22.05 1.55
N THR A 4 -95.79 20.92 1.67
CA THR A 4 -95.85 20.16 2.92
C THR A 4 -94.63 19.25 2.97
N PHE A 5 -93.64 19.60 3.80
CA PHE A 5 -92.54 18.69 4.12
C PHE A 5 -93.06 17.53 4.97
N LYS A 6 -93.08 16.33 4.40
CA LYS A 6 -93.27 15.10 5.16
C LYS A 6 -91.92 14.70 5.72
N GLN A 7 -91.72 14.89 7.02
CA GLN A 7 -90.50 14.46 7.71
C GLN A 7 -90.44 12.92 7.67
N LEU A 8 -89.46 12.38 6.95
CA LEU A 8 -89.17 10.94 6.93
C LEU A 8 -88.74 10.52 8.34
N LYS A 9 -89.35 9.46 8.88
CA LYS A 9 -88.93 8.89 10.17
C LYS A 9 -87.67 8.05 9.93
N GLY A 10 -86.77 7.97 10.89
CA GLY A 10 -85.49 7.25 10.76
C GLY A 10 -85.60 5.77 10.35
N THR A 11 -86.79 5.16 10.50
CA THR A 11 -87.10 3.81 10.03
C THR A 11 -87.22 3.69 8.50
N ASP A 12 -87.54 4.79 7.81
CA ASP A 12 -87.67 4.80 6.35
C ASP A 12 -86.29 4.84 5.66
N TYR A 13 -85.28 5.44 6.31
CA TYR A 13 -83.87 5.39 5.87
C TYR A 13 -83.26 3.99 5.93
N LEU A 14 -83.68 3.18 6.90
CA LEU A 14 -83.17 1.82 7.05
C LEU A 14 -83.74 0.88 5.98
N LYS A 15 -85.02 1.03 5.59
CA LYS A 15 -85.63 0.19 4.54
C LYS A 15 -84.99 0.39 3.15
N ASP A 16 -84.54 1.60 2.83
CA ASP A 16 -83.83 1.88 1.57
C ASP A 16 -82.34 1.46 1.59
N ALA A 17 -81.74 1.31 2.78
CA ALA A 17 -80.37 0.86 2.93
C ALA A 17 -80.22 -0.67 2.92
N TYR A 18 -81.26 -1.42 3.33
CA TYR A 18 -81.19 -2.88 3.49
C TYR A 18 -80.90 -3.67 2.20
N PRO A 19 -81.49 -3.35 1.02
CA PRO A 19 -81.14 -4.04 -0.23
C PRO A 19 -79.68 -3.80 -0.64
N LYS A 20 -79.15 -2.60 -0.40
CA LYS A 20 -77.77 -2.22 -0.74
C LYS A 20 -76.74 -2.84 0.20
N ILE A 21 -77.11 -3.10 1.46
CA ILE A 21 -76.26 -3.79 2.44
C ILE A 21 -76.23 -5.30 2.16
N ASN A 22 -77.34 -5.90 1.71
CA ASN A 22 -77.34 -7.30 1.30
C ASN A 22 -76.55 -7.55 0.01
N GLU A 23 -76.56 -6.63 -0.96
CA GLU A 23 -75.71 -6.72 -2.15
C GLU A 23 -74.20 -6.61 -1.81
N LEU A 24 -73.83 -5.79 -0.82
CA LEU A 24 -72.46 -5.74 -0.28
C LEU A 24 -72.07 -7.03 0.46
N GLY A 25 -73.02 -7.66 1.14
CA GLY A 25 -72.82 -8.94 1.84
C GLY A 25 -72.58 -10.12 0.89
N SER A 26 -73.31 -10.20 -0.22
CA SER A 26 -73.10 -11.23 -1.26
C SER A 26 -71.81 -11.03 -2.07
N ASN A 27 -71.37 -9.78 -2.24
CA ASN A 27 -70.07 -9.48 -2.85
C ASN A 27 -68.90 -9.62 -1.87
N SER A 28 -69.13 -9.81 -0.57
CA SER A 28 -68.05 -9.98 0.41
C SER A 28 -67.42 -11.38 0.35
N ALA A 29 -68.20 -12.40 -0.05
CA ALA A 29 -67.69 -13.73 -0.32
C ALA A 29 -66.84 -13.72 -1.60
N SER A 30 -67.30 -13.04 -2.67
CA SER A 30 -66.48 -12.88 -3.89
C SER A 30 -65.27 -11.99 -3.64
N LEU A 31 -65.37 -10.92 -2.86
CA LEU A 31 -64.23 -10.08 -2.47
C LEU A 31 -63.24 -10.82 -1.57
N SER A 32 -63.70 -11.70 -0.67
CA SER A 32 -62.80 -12.53 0.15
C SER A 32 -62.15 -13.62 -0.71
N GLN A 33 -62.89 -14.22 -1.63
CA GLN A 33 -62.38 -15.19 -2.60
C GLN A 33 -61.43 -14.52 -3.60
N ASP A 34 -61.69 -13.27 -3.98
CA ASP A 34 -60.87 -12.46 -4.87
C ASP A 34 -59.64 -11.96 -4.13
N VAL A 35 -59.73 -11.60 -2.84
CA VAL A 35 -58.58 -11.28 -1.99
C VAL A 35 -57.73 -12.53 -1.72
N GLU A 36 -58.34 -13.69 -1.47
CA GLU A 36 -57.62 -14.96 -1.36
C GLU A 36 -57.02 -15.37 -2.70
N ASN A 37 -57.72 -15.22 -3.83
CA ASN A 37 -57.17 -15.50 -5.16
C ASN A 37 -56.08 -14.51 -5.54
N ILE A 38 -56.20 -13.22 -5.18
CA ILE A 38 -55.18 -12.20 -5.33
C ILE A 38 -53.99 -12.52 -4.43
N GLN A 39 -54.20 -12.91 -3.17
CA GLN A 39 -53.13 -13.37 -2.27
C GLN A 39 -52.46 -14.64 -2.79
N ARG A 40 -53.21 -15.59 -3.36
CA ARG A 40 -52.68 -16.83 -3.94
C ARG A 40 -51.97 -16.58 -5.27
N MET A 41 -52.45 -15.61 -6.06
CA MET A 41 -51.76 -15.10 -7.25
C MET A 41 -50.47 -14.38 -6.84
N PHE A 42 -50.47 -13.57 -5.79
CA PHE A 42 -49.27 -12.89 -5.27
C PHE A 42 -48.30 -13.83 -4.55
N GLN A 43 -48.77 -14.89 -3.89
CA GLN A 43 -47.95 -15.98 -3.37
C GLN A 43 -47.22 -16.73 -4.49
N ASN A 44 -47.86 -16.85 -5.66
CA ASN A 44 -47.24 -17.40 -6.87
C ASN A 44 -46.42 -16.38 -7.68
N ILE A 45 -46.52 -15.07 -7.39
CA ILE A 45 -45.71 -13.99 -8.01
C ILE A 45 -44.41 -13.72 -7.23
N GLN A 46 -44.16 -14.38 -6.09
CA GLN A 46 -42.89 -14.30 -5.35
C GLN A 46 -41.69 -15.00 -6.01
N THR A 47 -41.79 -15.35 -7.30
CA THR A 47 -40.68 -15.88 -8.10
C THR A 47 -40.66 -15.28 -9.51
N PHE A 48 -40.66 -13.96 -9.61
CA PHE A 48 -40.00 -13.35 -10.74
C PHE A 48 -38.58 -12.97 -10.31
N SER A 49 -37.60 -13.79 -10.72
CA SER A 49 -36.32 -13.21 -11.13
C SER A 49 -36.62 -12.31 -12.32
N ILE A 50 -37.11 -11.10 -12.06
CA ILE A 50 -37.14 -10.04 -13.07
C ILE A 50 -35.67 -9.84 -13.34
N THR A 51 -35.14 -10.41 -14.40
CA THR A 51 -33.81 -10.05 -14.85
C THR A 51 -33.97 -8.81 -15.73
N ASP A 52 -33.01 -7.90 -15.68
CA ASP A 52 -32.93 -6.79 -16.61
C ASP A 52 -32.84 -7.33 -18.06
N SER A 53 -32.87 -6.44 -19.05
CA SER A 53 -32.75 -6.82 -20.47
C SER A 53 -31.42 -7.53 -20.82
N ARG A 54 -30.53 -7.74 -19.84
CA ARG A 54 -29.23 -8.41 -19.96
C ARG A 54 -29.15 -9.67 -19.07
N GLY A 55 -30.26 -10.13 -18.48
CA GLY A 55 -30.28 -11.35 -17.67
C GLY A 55 -29.79 -11.18 -16.23
N ARG A 56 -29.68 -9.95 -15.70
CA ARG A 56 -29.19 -9.69 -14.33
C ARG A 56 -30.30 -9.32 -13.36
N THR A 57 -30.20 -9.74 -12.12
CA THR A 57 -31.12 -9.34 -11.04
C THR A 57 -31.00 -7.82 -10.75
N PRO A 58 -32.09 -7.03 -10.84
CA PRO A 58 -32.11 -5.59 -10.56
C PRO A 58 -31.88 -5.25 -9.10
N GLU A 59 -31.25 -4.11 -8.85
CA GLU A 59 -31.14 -3.54 -7.50
C GLU A 59 -32.52 -3.29 -6.88
N GLY A 60 -32.61 -3.51 -5.56
CA GLY A 60 -33.86 -3.45 -4.79
C GLY A 60 -34.72 -4.71 -4.87
N SER A 61 -34.28 -5.76 -5.58
CA SER A 61 -35.02 -7.02 -5.68
C SER A 61 -35.14 -7.75 -4.35
N GLN A 62 -36.29 -8.39 -4.12
CA GLN A 62 -36.48 -9.31 -3.01
C GLN A 62 -36.06 -10.73 -3.43
N ILE A 63 -35.07 -11.30 -2.74
CA ILE A 63 -34.45 -12.58 -3.07
C ILE A 63 -34.91 -13.67 -2.10
N ASN A 64 -35.49 -14.73 -2.64
CA ASN A 64 -35.77 -15.95 -1.90
C ASN A 64 -34.71 -17.00 -2.22
N GLN A 65 -33.88 -17.34 -1.23
CA GLN A 65 -32.75 -18.27 -1.36
C GLN A 65 -33.15 -19.65 -1.92
N ASP A 66 -34.38 -20.12 -1.66
CA ASP A 66 -34.82 -21.46 -2.06
C ASP A 66 -35.05 -21.56 -3.58
N TYR A 67 -35.31 -20.41 -4.23
CA TYR A 67 -35.52 -20.29 -5.67
C TYR A 67 -34.31 -19.77 -6.43
N VAL A 68 -33.20 -19.50 -5.75
CA VAL A 68 -31.95 -19.15 -6.42
C VAL A 68 -31.42 -20.40 -7.12
N SER A 69 -31.30 -20.32 -8.44
CA SER A 69 -30.83 -21.40 -9.33
C SER A 69 -29.56 -21.03 -10.11
N SER A 70 -29.10 -19.79 -9.98
CA SER A 70 -27.95 -19.26 -10.73
C SER A 70 -27.18 -18.21 -9.94
N TYR A 71 -26.33 -17.45 -10.63
CA TYR A 71 -25.61 -16.30 -10.09
C TYR A 71 -26.55 -15.15 -9.72
N VAL A 72 -26.33 -14.56 -8.54
CA VAL A 72 -26.96 -13.32 -8.06
C VAL A 72 -25.87 -12.48 -7.41
N ASP A 73 -25.85 -11.18 -7.69
CA ASP A 73 -24.92 -10.22 -7.08
C ASP A 73 -25.58 -8.84 -7.15
N VAL A 74 -26.24 -8.47 -6.05
CA VAL A 74 -27.18 -7.34 -6.06
C VAL A 74 -27.38 -6.77 -4.65
N TYR A 75 -27.63 -5.47 -4.57
CA TYR A 75 -28.19 -4.85 -3.37
C TYR A 75 -29.71 -5.02 -3.34
N GLY A 76 -30.26 -5.65 -2.32
CA GLY A 76 -31.69 -5.99 -2.26
C GLY A 76 -32.11 -6.50 -0.88
N SER A 77 -33.22 -7.23 -0.81
CA SER A 77 -33.72 -7.78 0.47
C SER A 77 -33.88 -9.30 0.43
N LEU A 78 -33.47 -10.01 1.48
CA LEU A 78 -33.72 -11.46 1.63
C LEU A 78 -35.11 -11.73 2.22
N VAL A 79 -35.79 -12.74 1.69
CA VAL A 79 -37.06 -13.25 2.27
C VAL A 79 -36.83 -13.91 3.63
N TYR A 80 -35.72 -14.63 3.77
CA TYR A 80 -35.35 -15.36 5.00
C TYR A 80 -33.96 -14.94 5.50
N PRO A 81 -33.80 -13.70 6.00
CA PRO A 81 -32.52 -13.23 6.50
C PRO A 81 -32.11 -14.01 7.78
N PRO A 82 -30.84 -13.91 8.19
CA PRO A 82 -30.41 -14.36 9.51
C PRO A 82 -31.19 -13.68 10.64
N ASP A 83 -31.26 -14.32 11.81
CA ASP A 83 -31.95 -13.75 12.97
C ASP A 83 -31.25 -12.46 13.44
N ASN A 84 -32.05 -11.47 13.84
CA ASN A 84 -31.60 -10.18 14.40
C ASN A 84 -30.79 -9.28 13.44
N VAL A 85 -30.93 -9.45 12.13
CA VAL A 85 -30.39 -8.50 11.12
C VAL A 85 -31.48 -7.99 10.18
N ASN A 86 -31.23 -6.85 9.55
CA ASN A 86 -32.10 -6.30 8.52
C ASN A 86 -32.19 -7.26 7.35
N SER A 87 -33.36 -7.32 6.71
CA SER A 87 -33.54 -8.10 5.49
C SER A 87 -32.82 -7.48 4.30
N THR A 88 -32.54 -6.17 4.32
CA THR A 88 -31.87 -5.42 3.25
C THR A 88 -30.34 -5.44 3.41
N GLY A 89 -29.65 -5.59 2.29
CA GLY A 89 -28.19 -5.59 2.23
C GLY A 89 -27.65 -6.07 0.88
N TRP A 90 -26.34 -6.30 0.81
CA TRP A 90 -25.72 -6.90 -0.37
C TRP A 90 -25.90 -8.42 -0.35
N ILE A 91 -26.39 -8.97 -1.46
CA ILE A 91 -26.71 -10.39 -1.63
C ILE A 91 -25.89 -10.94 -2.78
N TYR A 92 -25.04 -11.92 -2.48
CA TYR A 92 -24.30 -12.68 -3.48
C TYR A 92 -24.70 -14.15 -3.40
N ALA A 93 -25.03 -14.77 -4.53
CA ALA A 93 -25.30 -16.19 -4.61
C ALA A 93 -24.66 -16.80 -5.85
N LYS A 94 -24.15 -18.01 -5.72
CA LYS A 94 -23.66 -18.80 -6.85
C LYS A 94 -24.07 -20.25 -6.66
N ILE A 95 -24.95 -20.72 -7.55
CA ILE A 95 -25.43 -22.10 -7.60
C ILE A 95 -24.93 -22.77 -8.87
N THR A 96 -24.43 -23.99 -8.75
CA THR A 96 -23.99 -24.83 -9.87
C THR A 96 -25.15 -25.67 -10.40
N ALA A 97 -25.00 -26.23 -11.60
CA ALA A 97 -25.98 -27.15 -12.18
C ALA A 97 -26.20 -28.44 -11.35
N SER A 98 -25.26 -28.78 -10.45
CA SER A 98 -25.38 -29.92 -9.53
C SER A 98 -26.15 -29.60 -8.24
N ASN A 99 -26.83 -28.44 -8.17
CA ASN A 99 -27.52 -27.96 -6.96
C ASN A 99 -26.58 -27.76 -5.74
N GLU A 100 -25.30 -27.57 -6.01
CA GLU A 100 -24.29 -27.14 -5.03
C GLU A 100 -24.15 -25.62 -5.10
N GLY A 101 -23.84 -24.96 -3.99
CA GLY A 101 -23.66 -23.52 -4.07
C GLY A 101 -23.46 -22.82 -2.74
N MET A 102 -23.41 -21.50 -2.83
CA MET A 102 -23.24 -20.63 -1.67
C MET A 102 -24.09 -19.37 -1.83
N LEU A 103 -24.62 -18.90 -0.70
CA LEU A 103 -25.24 -17.59 -0.52
C LEU A 103 -24.41 -16.82 0.50
N VAL A 104 -24.12 -15.56 0.21
CA VAL A 104 -23.42 -14.62 1.08
C VAL A 104 -24.32 -13.38 1.23
N PHE A 105 -24.49 -12.92 2.45
CA PHE A 105 -25.34 -11.78 2.78
C PHE A 105 -24.64 -10.80 3.72
N LEU A 106 -24.66 -9.53 3.35
CA LEU A 106 -24.11 -8.41 4.11
C LEU A 106 -25.26 -7.43 4.43
N PRO A 107 -25.94 -7.57 5.58
CA PRO A 107 -27.06 -6.72 5.96
C PRO A 107 -26.60 -5.30 6.34
N ASP A 108 -27.44 -4.30 6.08
CA ASP A 108 -27.12 -2.88 6.34
C ASP A 108 -26.84 -2.55 7.82
N ASN A 109 -27.35 -3.36 8.75
CA ASN A 109 -27.24 -3.13 10.18
C ASN A 109 -26.32 -4.12 10.91
N SER A 110 -25.45 -4.83 10.18
CA SER A 110 -24.48 -5.73 10.81
C SER A 110 -23.11 -5.65 10.17
N GLU A 111 -22.09 -5.66 11.01
CA GLU A 111 -20.69 -5.89 10.61
C GLU A 111 -20.41 -7.39 10.38
N LYS A 112 -21.42 -8.25 10.42
CA LYS A 112 -21.24 -9.69 10.18
C LYS A 112 -21.54 -10.04 8.74
N ILE A 113 -20.69 -10.88 8.17
CA ILE A 113 -20.97 -11.57 6.90
C ILE A 113 -21.66 -12.89 7.23
N PHE A 114 -22.80 -13.11 6.60
CA PHE A 114 -23.59 -14.33 6.77
C PHE A 114 -23.48 -15.20 5.53
N THR A 115 -23.33 -16.50 5.73
CA THR A 115 -23.21 -17.46 4.64
C THR A 115 -24.13 -18.65 4.84
N LYS A 116 -24.59 -19.21 3.72
CA LYS A 116 -25.21 -20.52 3.62
C LYS A 116 -24.57 -21.30 2.51
N VAL A 117 -24.41 -22.61 2.70
CA VAL A 117 -23.96 -23.54 1.67
C VAL A 117 -25.15 -24.39 1.26
N LYS A 118 -25.30 -24.60 -0.04
CA LYS A 118 -26.27 -25.53 -0.61
C LYS A 118 -25.53 -26.81 -0.96
N HIS A 119 -25.97 -27.94 -0.40
CA HIS A 119 -25.44 -29.25 -0.71
C HIS A 119 -26.59 -30.22 -0.97
N ASN A 120 -26.54 -30.95 -2.09
CA ASN A 120 -27.63 -31.81 -2.57
C ASN A 120 -29.01 -31.12 -2.55
N GLY A 121 -29.06 -29.85 -2.97
CA GLY A 121 -30.31 -29.08 -3.06
C GLY A 121 -30.85 -28.51 -1.74
N SER A 122 -30.23 -28.84 -0.60
CA SER A 122 -30.64 -28.34 0.72
C SER A 122 -29.69 -27.26 1.23
N TRP A 123 -30.24 -26.18 1.78
CA TRP A 123 -29.47 -25.10 2.40
C TRP A 123 -29.07 -25.46 3.83
N SER A 124 -27.84 -25.14 4.20
CA SER A 124 -27.37 -25.18 5.58
C SER A 124 -28.08 -24.14 6.45
N ALA A 125 -27.93 -24.27 7.77
CA ALA A 125 -28.17 -23.15 8.66
C ALA A 125 -27.26 -21.96 8.32
N TRP A 126 -27.64 -20.76 8.73
CA TRP A 126 -26.80 -19.57 8.61
C TRP A 126 -25.53 -19.75 9.46
N SER A 127 -24.37 -19.61 8.84
CA SER A 127 -23.12 -19.32 9.52
C SER A 127 -22.84 -17.82 9.45
N SER A 128 -22.25 -17.27 10.48
CA SER A 128 -21.85 -15.85 10.51
C SER A 128 -20.40 -15.72 10.93
N TYR A 129 -19.70 -14.80 10.30
CA TYR A 129 -18.35 -14.41 10.68
C TYR A 129 -18.36 -12.89 10.88
N SER A 130 -17.80 -12.41 11.97
CA SER A 130 -17.59 -10.96 12.15
C SER A 130 -16.57 -10.49 11.12
N SER A 131 -16.90 -9.40 10.40
CA SER A 131 -16.00 -8.78 9.43
C SER A 131 -14.64 -8.54 10.06
N ASP A 132 -14.61 -8.11 11.32
CA ASP A 132 -13.35 -7.65 11.88
C ASP A 132 -12.40 -8.81 12.14
N ARG A 133 -12.82 -9.92 12.75
CA ARG A 133 -11.85 -10.94 13.16
C ARG A 133 -11.35 -11.84 12.01
N GLU A 134 -12.15 -12.03 10.97
CA GLU A 134 -11.83 -12.91 9.85
C GLU A 134 -11.37 -12.11 8.62
N ILE A 135 -11.93 -10.92 8.34
CA ILE A 135 -11.42 -10.04 7.27
C ILE A 135 -10.10 -9.39 7.71
N ASN A 136 -9.86 -9.13 9.01
CA ASN A 136 -8.54 -8.64 9.46
C ASN A 136 -7.44 -9.71 9.51
N LYS A 137 -7.72 -10.94 9.07
CA LYS A 137 -6.68 -11.89 8.64
C LYS A 137 -6.26 -11.71 7.19
N PHE A 138 -7.09 -11.04 6.39
CA PHE A 138 -6.90 -10.81 4.94
C PHE A 138 -6.68 -9.33 4.59
N ILE A 139 -7.06 -8.41 5.47
CA ILE A 139 -6.58 -7.04 5.55
C ILE A 139 -5.35 -7.09 6.47
N PRO A 140 -4.17 -6.66 6.02
CA PRO A 140 -3.05 -6.45 6.92
C PRO A 140 -3.52 -5.50 8.03
N GLY A 141 -3.65 -6.04 9.25
CA GLY A 141 -3.85 -5.27 10.47
C GLY A 141 -5.24 -5.30 11.12
N ASP A 142 -5.36 -6.02 12.23
CA ASP A 142 -6.13 -5.56 13.40
C ASP A 142 -5.64 -6.21 14.71
N ILE A 143 -6.04 -5.77 15.90
CA ILE A 143 -6.74 -4.52 16.28
C ILE A 143 -6.20 -3.98 17.58
N LEU A 144 -5.29 -4.67 18.26
CA LEU A 144 -4.97 -4.26 19.62
C LEU A 144 -4.00 -3.09 19.71
N LYS A 145 -3.16 -2.76 18.68
CA LYS A 145 -2.52 -1.44 18.42
C LYS A 145 -1.91 -1.29 17.00
N ASN A 146 -2.53 -0.47 16.13
CA ASN A 146 -2.04 0.05 14.83
C ASN A 146 -1.86 -0.99 13.69
N GLY A 147 -2.80 -1.06 12.75
CA GLY A 147 -2.88 -2.07 11.68
C GLY A 147 -1.93 -1.95 10.49
N ASP A 148 -0.81 -1.23 10.56
CA ASP A 148 0.00 -0.98 9.35
C ASP A 148 1.05 -2.07 9.03
N PHE A 149 1.30 -3.03 9.94
CA PHE A 149 2.38 -4.04 9.81
C PHE A 149 1.99 -5.40 10.40
N ASP A 150 2.32 -6.50 9.70
CA ASP A 150 2.06 -7.88 10.14
C ASP A 150 2.87 -8.27 11.40
N TYR A 151 4.07 -7.70 11.54
CA TYR A 151 4.97 -7.94 12.67
C TYR A 151 5.49 -6.62 13.25
N LYS A 152 5.56 -6.53 14.58
CA LYS A 152 6.11 -5.37 15.30
C LYS A 152 7.05 -5.78 16.40
N TRP A 153 8.25 -5.23 16.37
CA TRP A 153 9.31 -5.61 17.29
C TRP A 153 9.96 -4.41 17.97
N GLY A 154 10.23 -4.56 19.27
CA GLY A 154 10.86 -3.50 20.05
C GLY A 154 11.32 -3.98 21.41
N ILE A 155 11.08 -3.16 22.44
CA ILE A 155 11.51 -3.49 23.81
C ILE A 155 10.87 -4.82 24.23
N GLY A 156 11.72 -5.78 24.62
CA GLY A 156 11.31 -7.12 25.02
C GLY A 156 11.25 -8.16 23.90
N SER A 157 11.37 -7.75 22.63
CA SER A 157 11.52 -8.67 21.51
C SER A 157 12.90 -9.33 21.49
N GLY A 158 12.98 -10.51 20.85
CA GLY A 158 14.22 -11.24 20.60
C GLY A 158 15.16 -10.53 19.62
N THR A 159 16.16 -11.27 19.14
CA THR A 159 17.00 -10.77 18.04
C THR A 159 16.22 -10.74 16.73
N LEU A 160 16.67 -9.96 15.75
CA LEU A 160 16.02 -9.92 14.44
C LEU A 160 15.92 -11.32 13.81
N GLU A 161 16.96 -12.14 13.99
CA GLU A 161 17.04 -13.50 13.52
C GLU A 161 16.00 -14.42 14.18
N ASP A 162 15.82 -14.30 15.50
CA ASP A 162 14.83 -15.08 16.26
C ASP A 162 13.41 -14.71 15.83
N GLU A 163 13.15 -13.41 15.69
CA GLU A 163 11.83 -12.93 15.33
C GLU A 163 11.46 -13.34 13.89
N VAL A 164 12.41 -13.27 12.95
CA VAL A 164 12.21 -13.72 11.56
C VAL A 164 12.04 -15.24 11.47
N ALA A 165 12.62 -16.02 12.38
CA ALA A 165 12.35 -17.45 12.46
C ALA A 165 10.87 -17.76 12.75
N ASN A 166 10.18 -16.88 13.48
CA ASN A 166 8.75 -17.00 13.81
C ASN A 166 7.81 -16.39 12.76
N VAL A 167 8.32 -15.64 11.79
CA VAL A 167 7.52 -15.09 10.67
C VAL A 167 7.00 -16.21 9.77
N ASN A 168 5.76 -16.09 9.28
CA ASN A 168 5.18 -17.06 8.35
C ASN A 168 5.94 -17.04 7.01
N PHE A 169 5.91 -18.16 6.29
CA PHE A 169 6.43 -18.19 4.92
C PHE A 169 5.57 -17.31 4.00
N GLY A 170 6.22 -16.55 3.11
CA GLY A 170 5.56 -15.59 2.23
C GLY A 170 6.17 -14.19 2.30
N LEU A 171 5.37 -13.19 1.95
CA LEU A 171 5.70 -11.78 2.06
C LEU A 171 4.94 -11.21 3.27
N SER A 172 5.63 -10.49 4.13
CA SER A 172 5.03 -9.82 5.29
C SER A 172 5.58 -8.41 5.47
N LEU A 173 4.77 -7.51 6.02
CA LEU A 173 5.15 -6.18 6.44
C LEU A 173 5.62 -6.19 7.90
N PHE A 174 6.64 -5.42 8.23
CA PHE A 174 7.11 -5.32 9.60
C PHE A 174 7.52 -3.90 10.00
N TYR A 175 7.47 -3.67 11.31
CA TYR A 175 8.04 -2.51 11.98
C TYR A 175 9.01 -2.99 13.06
N ALA A 176 10.19 -2.39 13.13
CA ALA A 176 11.17 -2.70 14.16
C ALA A 176 11.74 -1.40 14.75
N THR A 177 11.79 -1.32 16.08
CA THR A 177 12.46 -0.20 16.77
C THR A 177 13.95 -0.51 16.98
N GLN A 178 14.76 0.53 17.20
CA GLN A 178 16.17 0.37 17.58
C GLN A 178 16.38 -0.33 18.93
N ASN A 179 15.32 -0.50 19.72
CA ASN A 179 15.36 -1.05 21.07
C ASN A 179 15.15 -2.57 21.12
N MET A 180 15.12 -3.26 19.98
CA MET A 180 15.16 -4.72 19.94
C MET A 180 16.48 -5.26 20.50
N ARG A 181 16.46 -6.48 21.04
CA ARG A 181 17.67 -7.14 21.52
C ARG A 181 18.66 -7.32 20.36
N ASN A 182 19.88 -6.81 20.51
CA ASN A 182 20.90 -6.80 19.44
C ASN A 182 20.37 -6.25 18.11
N SER A 183 19.57 -5.17 18.17
CA SER A 183 19.00 -4.53 16.99
C SER A 183 20.07 -4.31 15.92
N LYS A 184 19.78 -4.76 14.70
CA LYS A 184 20.58 -4.44 13.51
C LYS A 184 20.24 -3.05 12.95
N PHE A 185 19.22 -2.41 13.51
CA PHE A 185 18.74 -1.10 13.10
C PHE A 185 19.12 -0.06 14.16
N PRO A 186 19.87 1.00 13.80
CA PRO A 186 20.20 2.09 14.71
C PRO A 186 19.03 3.06 14.95
N GLU A 187 17.93 2.90 14.23
CA GLU A 187 16.74 3.74 14.25
C GLU A 187 15.47 2.87 14.04
N PRO A 188 14.26 3.40 14.27
CA PRO A 188 13.04 2.70 13.87
C PRO A 188 12.98 2.52 12.36
N VAL A 189 12.61 1.32 11.91
CA VAL A 189 12.49 0.96 10.50
C VAL A 189 11.13 0.32 10.20
N MET A 190 10.70 0.47 8.95
CA MET A 190 9.50 -0.12 8.38
C MET A 190 9.89 -0.86 7.10
N GLY A 191 9.32 -2.03 6.84
CA GLY A 191 9.76 -2.79 5.67
C GLY A 191 8.98 -4.05 5.36
N THR A 192 9.55 -4.84 4.47
CA THR A 192 9.05 -6.15 4.05
C THR A 192 10.02 -7.26 4.42
N ILE A 193 9.46 -8.43 4.72
CA ILE A 193 10.17 -9.70 4.91
C ILE A 193 9.66 -10.66 3.86
N GLN A 194 10.53 -11.14 2.98
CA GLN A 194 10.23 -12.20 2.04
C GLN A 194 10.88 -13.49 2.53
N LYS A 195 10.09 -14.37 3.15
CA LYS A 195 10.54 -15.65 3.71
C LYS A 195 10.10 -16.82 2.84
N SER A 196 11.01 -17.74 2.55
CA SER A 196 10.74 -18.93 1.74
C SER A 196 11.47 -20.14 2.30
N VAL A 197 10.95 -21.33 1.96
CA VAL A 197 11.56 -22.60 2.36
C VAL A 197 12.90 -22.77 1.65
N GLU A 198 13.91 -23.21 2.39
CA GLU A 198 15.24 -23.54 1.87
C GLU A 198 15.72 -24.85 2.50
N GLY A 199 15.58 -25.95 1.75
CA GLY A 199 15.89 -27.29 2.27
C GLY A 199 15.05 -27.62 3.50
N SER A 200 15.71 -28.01 4.60
CA SER A 200 15.09 -28.27 5.90
C SER A 200 14.87 -27.01 6.76
N GLY A 201 15.18 -25.82 6.24
CA GLY A 201 15.03 -24.56 6.96
C GLY A 201 14.43 -23.45 6.11
N PHE A 202 14.89 -22.21 6.30
CA PHE A 202 14.35 -21.03 5.65
C PHE A 202 15.43 -20.06 5.19
N LYS A 203 15.09 -19.31 4.13
CA LYS A 203 15.76 -18.07 3.75
C LYS A 203 14.79 -16.91 3.86
N ALA A 204 15.25 -15.78 4.37
CA ALA A 204 14.49 -14.55 4.44
C ALA A 204 15.30 -13.37 3.90
N ILE A 205 14.65 -12.54 3.10
CA ILE A 205 15.18 -11.27 2.62
C ILE A 205 14.37 -10.17 3.28
N ILE A 206 15.05 -9.33 4.05
CA ILE A 206 14.46 -8.18 4.73
C ILE A 206 14.87 -6.94 3.96
N LYS A 207 13.89 -6.13 3.57
CA LYS A 207 14.10 -4.78 3.02
C LYS A 207 13.36 -3.80 3.90
N ALA A 208 14.05 -2.83 4.46
CA ALA A 208 13.46 -1.87 5.38
C ALA A 208 13.96 -0.46 5.12
N THR A 209 13.17 0.54 5.48
CA THR A 209 13.52 1.96 5.42
C THR A 209 13.37 2.55 6.81
N GLY A 210 14.44 3.17 7.31
CA GLY A 210 14.49 3.91 8.55
C GLY A 210 13.85 5.28 8.44
N VAL A 211 13.54 5.88 9.59
CA VAL A 211 12.96 7.23 9.66
C VAL A 211 13.86 8.31 9.04
N SER A 212 15.17 8.10 8.97
CA SER A 212 16.13 8.95 8.26
C SER A 212 16.08 8.82 6.72
N GLY A 213 15.28 7.88 6.19
CA GLY A 213 15.27 7.48 4.79
C GLY A 213 16.37 6.47 4.41
N LYS A 214 17.14 6.00 5.39
CA LYS A 214 18.17 4.97 5.22
C LYS A 214 17.54 3.59 4.97
N GLU A 215 17.98 2.83 3.98
CA GLU A 215 17.42 1.54 3.58
C GLU A 215 18.35 0.39 3.97
N TYR A 216 17.77 -0.68 4.48
CA TYR A 216 18.48 -1.82 5.02
C TYR A 216 18.09 -3.06 4.22
N ILE A 217 19.09 -3.79 3.70
CA ILE A 217 18.89 -5.10 3.10
C ILE A 217 19.62 -6.15 3.92
N ILE A 218 18.87 -7.05 4.56
CA ILE A 218 19.39 -8.10 5.43
C ILE A 218 18.94 -9.45 4.91
N ASN A 219 19.91 -10.34 4.69
CA ASN A 219 19.65 -11.71 4.27
C ASN A 219 19.86 -12.64 5.47
N ILE A 220 18.84 -13.41 5.83
CA ILE A 220 18.88 -14.40 6.91
C ILE A 220 18.70 -15.78 6.32
N ARG A 221 19.57 -16.72 6.70
CA ARG A 221 19.45 -18.15 6.37
C ARG A 221 19.50 -18.96 7.65
N ASN A 222 18.45 -19.73 7.91
CA ASN A 222 18.36 -20.62 9.08
C ASN A 222 18.75 -19.95 10.41
N GLY A 223 18.29 -18.71 10.63
CA GLY A 223 18.58 -17.95 11.85
C GLY A 223 19.96 -17.26 11.89
N TYR A 224 20.74 -17.29 10.80
CA TYR A 224 21.99 -16.54 10.69
C TYR A 224 21.86 -15.40 9.68
N SER A 225 22.09 -14.16 10.13
CA SER A 225 22.19 -13.01 9.23
C SER A 225 23.58 -12.92 8.58
N LYS A 226 23.63 -12.68 7.28
CA LYS A 226 24.84 -12.13 6.65
C LYS A 226 24.99 -10.66 7.06
N PRO A 227 26.22 -10.11 7.08
CA PRO A 227 26.43 -8.68 7.36
C PRO A 227 25.54 -7.82 6.46
N VAL A 228 24.95 -6.77 7.05
CA VAL A 228 24.09 -5.81 6.35
C VAL A 228 24.87 -5.30 5.14
N SER A 229 24.37 -5.57 3.94
CA SER A 229 24.92 -4.97 2.73
C SER A 229 24.29 -3.59 2.64
N GLN A 230 25.03 -2.55 3.03
CA GLN A 230 24.59 -1.17 2.83
C GLN A 230 24.49 -0.92 1.33
N THR A 231 23.35 -0.38 0.90
CA THR A 231 23.14 0.03 -0.48
C THR A 231 23.87 1.34 -0.64
N ILE A 232 24.91 1.39 -1.46
CA ILE A 232 25.54 2.65 -1.78
C ILE A 232 24.75 3.25 -2.93
N THR A 233 24.08 4.39 -2.70
CA THR A 233 23.52 5.18 -3.79
C THR A 233 24.44 6.33 -4.13
N THR A 234 24.56 6.60 -5.42
CA THR A 234 25.34 7.69 -5.95
C THR A 234 24.43 8.64 -6.71
N THR A 235 24.64 9.94 -6.55
CA THR A 235 23.93 10.99 -7.27
C THR A 235 24.96 11.89 -7.95
N GLU A 236 24.84 12.06 -9.27
CA GLU A 236 25.67 13.03 -9.98
C GLU A 236 25.23 14.45 -9.58
N LEU A 237 26.09 15.18 -8.87
CA LEU A 237 25.84 16.56 -8.43
C LEU A 237 26.27 17.56 -9.49
N TRP A 238 27.35 17.27 -10.20
CA TRP A 238 27.84 18.09 -11.30
C TRP A 238 28.72 17.26 -12.23
N LYS A 239 28.69 17.58 -13.52
CA LYS A 239 29.57 16.99 -14.53
C LYS A 239 29.88 18.04 -15.60
N GLY A 240 31.14 18.14 -15.98
CA GLY A 240 31.63 19.14 -16.91
C GLY A 240 33.15 19.13 -16.96
N SER A 241 33.76 20.23 -17.37
CA SER A 241 35.22 20.40 -17.34
C SER A 241 35.53 21.77 -16.75
N GLN A 242 36.00 21.78 -15.51
CA GLN A 242 36.26 22.99 -14.74
C GLN A 242 37.74 23.06 -14.38
N ASP A 243 38.48 23.91 -15.09
CA ASP A 243 39.89 24.16 -14.81
C ASP A 243 40.03 24.95 -13.50
N LEU A 244 40.87 24.46 -12.59
CA LEU A 244 40.99 25.03 -11.26
C LEU A 244 41.68 26.40 -11.22
N ALA A 245 42.39 26.79 -12.29
CA ALA A 245 42.99 28.12 -12.41
C ALA A 245 41.96 29.23 -12.71
N THR A 246 40.81 28.88 -13.30
CA THR A 246 39.82 29.88 -13.76
C THR A 246 39.00 30.51 -12.65
N LYS A 247 39.01 29.93 -11.43
CA LYS A 247 38.26 30.40 -10.25
C LYS A 247 36.75 30.60 -10.47
N SER A 248 36.19 30.02 -11.52
CA SER A 248 34.78 30.16 -11.84
C SER A 248 33.95 29.23 -10.96
N THR A 249 32.97 29.77 -10.26
CA THR A 249 32.06 29.01 -9.40
C THR A 249 31.12 28.15 -10.26
N VAL A 250 30.96 26.88 -9.88
CA VAL A 250 29.95 25.99 -10.46
C VAL A 250 28.89 25.66 -9.41
N ARG A 251 27.64 25.61 -9.87
CA ARG A 251 26.49 25.24 -9.04
C ARG A 251 26.24 23.74 -9.16
N LEU A 252 26.01 23.10 -8.02
CA LEU A 252 25.64 21.69 -7.91
C LEU A 252 24.12 21.51 -8.05
N LYS A 253 23.70 20.32 -8.49
CA LYS A 253 22.28 19.94 -8.62
C LYS A 253 21.58 19.79 -7.26
N ASP A 254 22.32 19.43 -6.22
CA ASP A 254 21.84 19.30 -4.84
C ASP A 254 22.96 19.67 -3.85
N THR A 255 22.61 19.91 -2.58
CA THR A 255 23.57 20.26 -1.54
C THR A 255 24.40 19.05 -1.13
N VAL A 256 25.72 19.23 -0.98
CA VAL A 256 26.62 18.16 -0.51
C VAL A 256 26.23 17.63 0.88
N ASN A 257 25.52 18.44 1.68
CA ASN A 257 25.09 18.08 3.03
C ASN A 257 24.05 16.94 3.07
N ASN A 258 23.44 16.59 1.94
CA ASN A 258 22.48 15.49 1.84
C ASN A 258 23.12 14.09 1.74
N TYR A 259 24.46 14.04 1.65
CA TYR A 259 25.24 12.83 1.35
C TYR A 259 26.24 12.54 2.47
N ASP A 260 26.59 11.26 2.66
CA ASP A 260 27.57 10.85 3.68
C ASP A 260 29.01 11.12 3.21
N TYR A 261 29.24 11.06 1.89
CA TYR A 261 30.51 11.37 1.26
C TYR A 261 30.33 12.07 -0.07
N ILE A 262 31.32 12.84 -0.47
CA ILE A 262 31.42 13.45 -1.79
C ILE A 262 32.64 12.92 -2.52
N GLU A 263 32.46 12.50 -3.76
CA GLU A 263 33.54 12.11 -4.67
C GLU A 263 33.78 13.18 -5.72
N TYR A 264 35.04 13.57 -5.89
CA TYR A 264 35.51 14.51 -6.90
C TYR A 264 36.37 13.76 -7.91
N TYR A 265 35.97 13.77 -9.17
CA TYR A 265 36.77 13.20 -10.26
C TYR A 265 37.62 14.31 -10.89
N VAL A 266 38.94 14.18 -10.78
CA VAL A 266 39.92 15.23 -11.13
C VAL A 266 40.98 14.66 -12.05
N THR A 267 41.32 15.41 -13.10
CA THR A 267 42.38 15.08 -14.05
C THR A 267 43.55 16.04 -13.91
N PHE A 268 44.76 15.49 -13.88
CA PHE A 268 46.02 16.22 -13.87
C PHE A 268 46.69 16.11 -15.23
N SER A 269 47.34 17.18 -15.70
CA SER A 269 47.91 17.27 -17.06
C SER A 269 48.87 16.13 -17.43
N LEU A 270 49.57 15.57 -16.45
CA LEU A 270 50.54 14.47 -16.61
C LEU A 270 50.36 13.35 -15.58
N GLY A 271 49.51 13.55 -14.58
CA GLY A 271 49.25 12.59 -13.50
C GLY A 271 48.15 11.58 -13.82
N GLY A 272 47.33 11.84 -14.83
CA GLY A 272 46.16 11.02 -15.14
C GLY A 272 44.93 11.47 -14.36
N ALA A 273 44.01 10.55 -14.09
CA ALA A 273 42.69 10.87 -13.53
C ALA A 273 42.46 10.12 -12.22
N TYR A 274 41.97 10.83 -11.22
CA TYR A 274 41.77 10.32 -9.86
C TYR A 274 40.41 10.70 -9.31
N THR A 275 39.92 9.86 -8.40
CA THR A 275 38.72 10.13 -7.61
C THR A 275 39.13 10.40 -6.17
N PHE A 276 38.71 11.53 -5.61
CA PHE A 276 38.94 11.92 -4.23
C PHE A 276 37.65 11.86 -3.44
N LYS A 277 37.60 11.04 -2.40
CA LYS A 277 36.43 10.89 -1.53
C LYS A 277 36.63 11.64 -0.22
N VAL A 278 35.69 12.52 0.12
CA VAL A 278 35.77 13.37 1.33
C VAL A 278 34.43 13.43 2.08
N SER A 279 34.50 13.85 3.34
CA SER A 279 33.30 14.18 4.12
C SER A 279 32.63 15.46 3.59
N PRO A 280 31.29 15.55 3.58
CA PRO A 280 30.56 16.74 3.15
C PRO A 280 30.83 17.98 4.02
N GLN A 281 31.35 17.80 5.25
CA GLN A 281 31.59 18.91 6.18
C GLN A 281 32.88 19.70 5.91
N VAL A 282 33.65 19.30 4.90
CA VAL A 282 34.91 19.95 4.57
C VAL A 282 34.64 21.18 3.68
N SER A 283 35.00 22.37 4.16
CA SER A 283 34.84 23.62 3.41
C SER A 283 35.88 23.81 2.29
N THR A 284 37.01 23.10 2.34
CA THR A 284 38.05 23.15 1.31
C THR A 284 38.63 21.77 1.04
N VAL A 285 38.51 21.31 -0.20
CA VAL A 285 38.99 20.00 -0.64
C VAL A 285 40.27 20.19 -1.43
N TYR A 286 41.34 19.53 -1.00
CA TYR A 286 42.64 19.56 -1.66
C TYR A 286 42.83 18.32 -2.53
N PHE A 287 43.31 18.52 -3.75
CA PHE A 287 43.68 17.48 -4.71
C PHE A 287 45.19 17.54 -4.89
N ARG A 288 45.88 16.44 -4.62
CA ARG A 288 47.34 16.38 -4.73
C ARG A 288 47.75 15.16 -5.52
N ASP A 289 48.76 15.34 -6.34
CA ASP A 289 49.35 14.25 -7.11
C ASP A 289 50.86 14.45 -7.26
N LEU A 290 51.56 13.33 -7.43
CA LEU A 290 52.99 13.26 -7.71
C LEU A 290 53.17 12.40 -8.95
N ASN A 291 53.65 13.02 -10.02
CA ASN A 291 54.07 12.29 -11.20
C ASN A 291 55.60 12.19 -11.25
N LEU A 292 56.11 10.96 -11.24
CA LEU A 292 57.53 10.70 -11.48
C LEU A 292 57.76 10.61 -12.98
N VAL A 293 58.45 11.59 -13.54
CA VAL A 293 58.87 11.56 -14.94
C VAL A 293 60.18 10.80 -15.00
N ASN A 294 60.11 9.53 -15.37
CA ASN A 294 61.29 8.71 -15.61
C ASN A 294 61.39 8.44 -17.12
N ASN A 295 62.30 9.15 -17.80
CA ASN A 295 62.73 8.76 -19.14
C ASN A 295 64.21 8.36 -19.08
N ASP A 296 64.68 7.56 -20.05
CA ASP A 296 66.02 6.97 -20.08
C ASP A 296 67.18 7.97 -20.03
N SER A 297 66.89 9.29 -20.11
CA SER A 297 67.86 10.39 -20.16
C SER A 297 67.72 11.44 -19.05
N SER A 298 66.66 11.41 -18.23
CA SER A 298 66.42 12.39 -17.17
C SER A 298 65.41 11.88 -16.14
N ALA A 299 65.76 11.99 -14.87
CA ALA A 299 64.83 11.81 -13.76
C ALA A 299 64.26 13.18 -13.35
N GLY A 300 62.94 13.31 -13.35
CA GLY A 300 62.24 14.49 -12.90
C GLY A 300 60.99 14.13 -12.09
N PHE A 301 60.41 15.12 -11.42
CA PHE A 301 59.12 14.97 -10.77
C PHE A 301 58.27 16.21 -10.99
N ASP A 302 56.97 15.99 -11.10
CA ASP A 302 55.94 17.01 -11.09
C ASP A 302 55.05 16.80 -9.87
N LEU A 303 54.92 17.81 -9.02
CA LEU A 303 53.95 17.86 -7.93
C LEU A 303 52.79 18.75 -8.33
N PHE A 304 51.57 18.28 -8.09
CA PHE A 304 50.36 19.04 -8.32
C PHE A 304 49.63 19.27 -7.00
N GLU A 305 49.12 20.48 -6.81
CA GLU A 305 48.20 20.80 -5.71
C GLU A 305 47.10 21.73 -6.22
N GLY A 306 45.86 21.25 -6.17
CA GLY A 306 44.67 22.01 -6.46
C GLY A 306 43.76 22.03 -5.26
N ALA A 307 42.85 23.00 -5.19
CA ALA A 307 41.77 22.96 -4.21
C ALA A 307 40.51 23.62 -4.73
N VAL A 308 39.38 23.18 -4.19
CA VAL A 308 38.07 23.82 -4.33
C VAL A 308 37.54 24.16 -2.95
N THR A 309 36.84 25.28 -2.84
CA THR A 309 36.03 25.62 -1.67
C THR A 309 34.58 25.24 -1.93
N VAL A 310 33.92 24.73 -0.89
CA VAL A 310 32.47 24.51 -0.88
C VAL A 310 31.83 25.65 -0.10
N ASP A 311 30.78 26.25 -0.66
CA ASP A 311 30.07 27.31 0.05
C ASP A 311 29.34 26.78 1.29
N SER A 312 28.93 27.68 2.20
CA SER A 312 28.26 27.29 3.44
C SER A 312 26.94 26.56 3.24
N SER A 313 26.28 26.78 2.09
CA SER A 313 25.05 26.09 1.72
C SER A 313 25.29 24.68 1.17
N GLY A 314 26.52 24.37 0.76
CA GLY A 314 26.88 23.12 0.11
C GLY A 314 26.41 23.00 -1.34
N LEU A 315 25.88 24.06 -1.94
CA LEU A 315 25.30 24.05 -3.30
C LEU A 315 26.25 24.55 -4.38
N SER A 316 27.39 25.12 -4.00
CA SER A 316 28.35 25.67 -4.97
C SER A 316 29.77 25.29 -4.60
N ILE A 317 30.57 25.03 -5.62
CA ILE A 317 32.02 24.84 -5.46
C ILE A 317 32.76 25.87 -6.29
N THR A 318 33.83 26.41 -5.73
CA THR A 318 34.66 27.42 -6.39
C THR A 318 36.11 26.96 -6.37
N PRO A 319 36.79 26.87 -7.52
CA PRO A 319 38.22 26.63 -7.52
C PRO A 319 38.97 27.67 -6.71
N TYR A 320 39.79 27.21 -5.77
CA TYR A 320 40.55 28.04 -4.86
C TYR A 320 42.02 28.13 -5.26
N MET A 321 42.62 27.05 -5.76
CA MET A 321 44.03 27.03 -6.20
C MET A 321 44.27 25.98 -7.29
N SER A 322 45.25 26.25 -8.16
CA SER A 322 45.87 25.29 -9.07
C SER A 322 47.37 25.52 -9.05
N LYS A 323 48.18 24.52 -8.70
CA LYS A 323 49.62 24.65 -8.58
C LYS A 323 50.31 23.44 -9.18
N LYS A 324 51.35 23.69 -9.99
CA LYS A 324 52.30 22.69 -10.46
C LYS A 324 53.71 23.09 -10.01
N VAL A 325 54.47 22.13 -9.50
CA VAL A 325 55.89 22.30 -9.17
C VAL A 325 56.71 21.30 -9.96
N THR A 326 57.66 21.79 -10.74
CA THR A 326 58.57 20.98 -11.55
C THR A 326 60.00 21.31 -11.14
N GLY A 327 60.67 20.41 -10.41
CA GLY A 327 61.98 20.70 -9.80
C GLY A 327 61.92 21.95 -8.92
N ASN A 328 62.63 23.02 -9.32
CA ASN A 328 62.65 24.31 -8.59
C ASN A 328 61.62 25.34 -9.12
N ALA A 329 60.89 25.04 -10.20
CA ALA A 329 59.93 25.96 -10.80
C ALA A 329 58.53 25.75 -10.21
N VAL A 330 57.84 26.84 -9.89
CA VAL A 330 56.47 26.84 -9.39
C VAL A 330 55.57 27.59 -10.37
N GLN A 331 54.53 26.92 -10.85
CA GLN A 331 53.47 27.49 -11.68
C GLN A 331 52.18 27.54 -10.86
N SER A 332 51.75 28.75 -10.51
CA SER A 332 50.50 28.98 -9.77
C SER A 332 49.43 29.53 -10.72
N ASP A 333 48.22 29.00 -10.58
CA ASP A 333 47.00 29.39 -11.30
C ASP A 333 47.17 29.48 -12.82
N GLN A 334 47.96 28.55 -13.37
CA GLN A 334 48.01 28.31 -14.81
C GLN A 334 46.98 27.26 -15.21
N THR A 335 46.24 27.57 -16.28
CA THR A 335 45.27 26.66 -16.88
C THR A 335 45.96 25.42 -17.46
N GLY A 336 45.24 24.31 -17.49
CA GLY A 336 45.66 23.02 -18.05
C GLY A 336 46.25 22.06 -17.02
N ASN A 337 46.61 22.52 -15.83
CA ASN A 337 47.30 21.69 -14.83
C ASN A 337 46.36 20.72 -14.11
N ILE A 338 45.21 21.21 -13.62
CA ILE A 338 44.26 20.44 -12.81
C ILE A 338 42.84 20.82 -13.24
N THR A 339 42.06 19.81 -13.63
CA THR A 339 40.68 20.00 -14.10
C THR A 339 39.75 19.10 -13.31
N LEU A 340 38.71 19.69 -12.72
CA LEU A 340 37.61 18.96 -12.12
C LEU A 340 36.62 18.55 -13.22
N GLN A 341 36.26 17.26 -13.24
CA GLN A 341 35.43 16.66 -14.30
C GLN A 341 34.03 16.25 -13.80
N ALA A 342 33.93 15.81 -12.55
CA ALA A 342 32.65 15.47 -11.94
C ALA A 342 32.67 15.60 -10.42
N VAL A 343 31.47 15.79 -9.86
CA VAL A 343 31.19 15.74 -8.42
C VAL A 343 30.00 14.80 -8.20
N THR A 344 30.18 13.81 -7.34
CA THR A 344 29.19 12.77 -7.06
C THR A 344 28.91 12.73 -5.56
N GLY A 345 27.65 12.86 -5.18
CA GLY A 345 27.19 12.62 -3.82
C GLY A 345 26.99 11.14 -3.58
N ILE A 346 27.51 10.62 -2.47
CA ILE A 346 27.39 9.23 -2.06
C ILE A 346 26.62 9.16 -0.75
N LYS A 347 25.50 8.44 -0.79
CA LYS A 347 24.72 8.14 0.40
C LYS A 347 24.86 6.65 0.70
N GLN A 348 25.42 6.35 1.87
CA GLN A 348 25.46 5.00 2.43
C GLN A 348 24.10 4.73 3.05
N ILE A 349 23.26 4.10 2.25
CA ILE A 349 21.92 3.67 2.60
C ILE A 349 22.02 2.35 3.35
#